data_AF-A0AAE1GM59-F1
#
_entry.id   AF-A0AAE1GM59-F1
#
_cell.length_a   1.000
_cell.length_b   1.000
_cell.length_c   1.000
_cell.angle_alpha   90.00
_cell.angle_beta   90.00
_cell.angle_gamma   90.00
#
_symmetry.space_group_name_H-M   'P 1'
#
loop_
_entity.id
_entity.type
_entity.pdbx_description
1 polymer ?
#
loop_
_entity_poly.entity_id
_entity_poly.type
_entity_poly.pdbx_seq_one_letter_code
_entity_poly.pdbx_strand_id
1 'polypeptide(L)'
;MQIPIKISNDGSEEWMMLELQGDLESRTQTKMSNKFIGDLHFTKQGVPVLIIGHHILYGKVMDMDKPFVIMNKIQTDTCMEVPESDTNEELDVLYNIKAVVKKKLIFKNRPKPIIASSVKNV
;
A
#
# COMPACT_ATOMS: atom_id res chain seq x y z
N MET A 1 -16.82 -0.79 19.59
CA MET A 1 -15.55 -1.45 19.98
C MET A 1 -14.42 -0.52 19.58
N GLN A 2 -13.57 -0.12 20.52
CA GLN A 2 -12.40 0.74 20.27
C GLN A 2 -11.17 -0.10 20.58
N ILE A 3 -10.19 -0.15 19.67
CA ILE A 3 -8.95 -0.90 19.85
C ILE A 3 -7.86 0.12 20.19
N PRO A 4 -7.39 0.20 21.45
CA PRO A 4 -6.31 1.11 21.81
C PRO A 4 -5.01 0.64 21.16
N ILE A 5 -4.33 1.54 20.46
CA ILE A 5 -3.06 1.28 19.79
C ILE A 5 -1.93 2.00 20.53
N LYS A 6 -0.80 1.31 20.75
CA LYS A 6 0.42 1.92 21.29
C LYS A 6 1.28 2.37 20.12
N ILE A 7 1.44 3.68 19.99
CA ILE A 7 2.33 4.29 18.99
C ILE A 7 3.73 4.37 19.60
N SER A 8 4.75 4.04 18.81
CA SER A 8 6.16 4.19 19.19
C SER A 8 6.47 5.63 19.63
N ASN A 9 7.41 5.81 20.57
CA ASN A 9 7.78 7.15 21.06
C ASN A 9 8.34 8.08 19.96
N ASP A 10 8.79 7.51 18.84
CA ASP A 10 9.34 8.23 17.69
C ASP A 10 8.26 8.81 16.76
N GLY A 11 6.98 8.66 17.13
CA GLY A 11 5.81 9.06 16.34
C GLY A 11 5.26 7.91 15.49
N SER A 12 4.08 8.12 14.89
CA SER A 12 3.51 7.20 13.91
C SER A 12 3.93 7.64 12.51
N GLU A 13 4.56 6.76 11.75
CA GLU A 13 4.74 6.99 10.31
C GLU A 13 3.37 7.18 9.65
N GLU A 14 3.23 8.24 8.84
CA GLU A 14 2.05 8.44 8.02
C GLU A 14 2.32 7.88 6.63
N TRP A 15 1.60 6.81 6.29
CA TRP A 15 1.66 6.20 4.96
C TRP A 15 0.47 6.66 4.12
N MET A 16 0.64 6.61 2.80
CA MET A 16 -0.41 6.91 1.85
C MET A 16 -0.85 5.65 1.12
N MET A 17 -2.16 5.47 0.96
CA MET A 17 -2.70 4.33 0.21
C MET A 17 -2.91 4.72 -1.25
N LEU A 18 -2.63 3.78 -2.16
CA LEU A 18 -2.89 3.93 -3.59
C LEU A 18 -4.02 2.97 -3.97
N GLU A 19 -5.13 3.51 -4.48
CA GLU A 19 -6.33 2.76 -4.84
C GLU A 19 -6.57 2.86 -6.35
N LEU A 20 -6.63 1.70 -7.01
CA LEU A 20 -6.84 1.55 -8.44
C LEU A 20 -8.18 0.84 -8.68
N GLN A 21 -8.96 1.32 -9.64
CA GLN A 21 -10.16 0.60 -10.08
C GLN A 21 -9.81 -0.34 -11.24
N GLY A 22 -9.73 -1.63 -10.93
CA GLY A 22 -9.36 -2.70 -11.87
C GLY A 22 -8.19 -3.52 -11.34
N ASP A 23 -7.70 -4.43 -12.17
CA ASP A 23 -6.63 -5.35 -11.80
C ASP A 23 -5.27 -4.89 -12.34
N LEU A 24 -4.23 -5.07 -11.53
CA LEU A 24 -2.86 -4.89 -11.97
C LEU A 24 -2.32 -6.26 -12.43
N GLU A 25 -2.09 -6.41 -13.73
CA GLU A 25 -1.66 -7.68 -14.32
C GLU A 25 -0.18 -7.68 -14.71
N SER A 26 0.53 -8.76 -14.35
CA SER A 26 1.89 -9.02 -14.81
C SER A 26 1.85 -9.99 -15.98
N ARG A 27 2.50 -9.65 -17.09
CA ARG A 27 2.60 -10.53 -18.26
C ARG A 27 3.26 -11.87 -17.94
N THR A 28 4.15 -11.89 -16.95
CA THR A 28 4.91 -13.09 -16.56
C THR A 28 4.29 -13.82 -15.36
N GLN A 29 3.12 -13.37 -14.85
CA GLN A 29 2.48 -13.90 -13.62
C GLN A 29 3.43 -13.97 -12.40
N THR A 30 4.49 -13.18 -12.40
CA THR A 30 5.46 -13.11 -11.31
C THR A 30 4.93 -12.22 -10.19
N LYS A 31 5.35 -12.50 -8.95
CA LYS A 31 5.07 -11.63 -7.81
C LYS A 31 5.58 -10.22 -8.11
N MET A 32 4.72 -9.22 -7.93
CA MET A 32 5.04 -7.80 -8.16
C MET A 32 5.76 -7.14 -6.98
N SER A 33 5.92 -7.85 -5.86
CA SER A 33 6.68 -7.39 -4.71
C SER A 33 8.10 -6.99 -5.11
N ASN A 34 8.54 -5.79 -4.72
CA ASN A 34 9.84 -5.20 -5.05
C ASN A 34 10.13 -5.10 -6.57
N LYS A 35 9.09 -5.02 -7.41
CA LYS A 35 9.23 -4.77 -8.84
C LYS A 35 8.85 -3.33 -9.16
N PHE A 36 9.54 -2.79 -10.17
CA PHE A 36 9.13 -1.53 -10.78
C PHE A 36 7.83 -1.74 -11.54
N ILE A 37 6.79 -1.01 -11.14
CA ILE A 37 5.45 -1.08 -11.76
C ILE A 37 5.24 0.13 -12.68
N GLY A 38 5.72 1.30 -12.29
CA GLY A 38 5.49 2.54 -13.00
C GLY A 38 5.84 3.77 -12.19
N ASP A 39 5.53 4.94 -12.75
CA ASP A 39 5.88 6.24 -12.18
C ASP A 39 4.66 6.97 -11.64
N LEU A 40 4.79 7.54 -10.44
CA LEU A 40 3.79 8.40 -9.82
C LEU A 40 4.30 9.85 -9.81
N HIS A 41 3.54 10.73 -10.46
CA HIS A 41 3.85 12.15 -10.58
C HIS A 41 2.72 13.00 -10.00
N PHE A 42 3.03 14.22 -9.58
CA PHE A 42 2.03 15.24 -9.27
C PHE A 42 2.15 16.39 -10.28
N THR A 43 1.02 16.83 -10.83
CA THR A 43 1.00 18.04 -11.63
C THR A 43 1.25 19.28 -10.76
N LYS A 44 1.51 20.43 -11.40
CA LYS A 44 1.64 21.71 -10.69
C LYS A 44 0.38 22.10 -9.89
N GLN A 45 -0.77 21.56 -10.28
CA GLN A 45 -2.06 21.74 -9.62
C GLN A 45 -2.31 20.70 -8.51
N GLY A 46 -1.33 19.84 -8.19
CA GLY A 46 -1.44 18.81 -7.16
C GLY A 46 -2.27 17.59 -7.56
N VAL A 47 -2.53 17.38 -8.86
CA VAL A 47 -3.27 16.22 -9.34
C VAL A 47 -2.30 15.04 -9.50
N PRO A 48 -2.55 13.88 -8.86
CA PRO A 48 -1.70 12.71 -9.02
C PRO A 48 -1.93 12.05 -10.39
N VAL A 49 -0.83 11.69 -11.03
CA VAL A 49 -0.77 11.05 -12.35
C VAL A 49 0.09 9.80 -12.23
N LEU A 50 -0.49 8.64 -12.54
CA LEU A 50 0.18 7.35 -12.46
C LEU A 50 0.39 6.80 -13.87
N ILE A 51 1.63 6.44 -14.19
CA ILE A 51 2.04 5.92 -15.48
C ILE A 51 2.44 4.46 -15.28
N ILE A 52 1.72 3.53 -15.89
CA ILE A 52 2.00 2.08 -15.81
C ILE A 52 2.04 1.50 -17.22
N GLY A 53 3.22 1.07 -17.66
CA GLY A 53 3.43 0.62 -19.03
C GLY A 53 3.01 1.69 -20.05
N HIS A 54 2.04 1.38 -20.90
CA HIS A 54 1.50 2.30 -21.92
C HIS A 54 0.26 3.09 -21.46
N HIS A 55 -0.07 3.01 -20.17
CA HIS A 55 -1.26 3.63 -19.61
C HIS A 55 -0.91 4.84 -18.75
N ILE A 56 -1.72 5.89 -18.86
CA ILE A 56 -1.73 7.05 -17.97
C ILE A 56 -3.08 7.12 -17.25
N LEU A 57 -3.02 7.19 -15.92
CA LEU A 57 -4.17 7.33 -15.04
C LEU A 57 -4.09 8.66 -14.32
N TYR A 58 -5.19 9.40 -14.34
CA TYR A 58 -5.35 10.63 -13.58
C TYR A 58 -6.17 10.32 -12.33
N GLY A 59 -5.60 10.61 -11.17
CA GLY A 59 -6.20 10.34 -9.89
C GLY A 59 -6.62 11.60 -9.15
N LYS A 60 -6.98 11.42 -7.88
CA LYS A 60 -7.28 12.49 -6.93
C LYS A 60 -6.74 12.12 -5.55
N VAL A 61 -6.30 13.12 -4.79
CA VAL A 61 -6.02 12.96 -3.36
C VAL A 61 -7.32 13.02 -2.58
N MET A 62 -7.58 12.03 -1.73
CA MET A 62 -8.79 11.92 -0.92
C MET A 62 -8.42 11.67 0.54
N ASP A 63 -8.92 12.53 1.44
CA ASP A 63 -8.87 12.27 2.87
C ASP A 63 -9.84 11.12 3.22
N MET A 64 -9.43 10.27 4.13
CA MET A 64 -10.22 9.11 4.55
C MET A 64 -11.06 9.46 5.78
N ASP A 65 -12.38 9.30 5.67
CA ASP A 65 -13.30 9.50 6.80
C ASP A 65 -12.96 8.57 7.98
N LYS A 66 -12.42 7.38 7.65
CA LYS A 66 -11.96 6.37 8.61
C LYS A 66 -10.52 5.99 8.28
N PRO A 67 -9.52 6.52 9.02
CA PRO A 67 -8.13 6.16 8.85
C PRO A 67 -7.90 4.67 9.06
N PHE A 68 -6.90 4.11 8.38
CA PHE A 68 -6.48 2.73 8.58
C PHE A 68 -5.19 2.66 9.38
N VAL A 69 -5.07 1.61 10.19
CA VAL A 69 -3.85 1.30 10.92
C VAL A 69 -3.23 0.09 10.26
N ILE A 70 -1.96 0.21 9.86
CA ILE A 70 -1.19 -0.89 9.28
C ILE A 70 -0.53 -1.64 10.42
N MET A 71 -0.86 -2.92 10.53
CA MET A 71 -0.39 -3.80 11.60
C MET A 71 0.36 -4.98 11.00
N ASN A 72 1.45 -5.37 11.63
CA ASN A 72 2.15 -6.60 11.35
C ASN A 72 1.83 -7.61 12.45
N LYS A 73 1.22 -8.74 12.09
CA LYS A 73 0.99 -9.85 13.01
C LYS A 73 2.33 -10.54 13.28
N ILE A 74 2.71 -10.62 14.55
CA ILE A 74 3.87 -11.37 15.03
C ILE A 74 3.32 -12.59 15.75
N GLN A 75 3.73 -13.76 15.28
CA GLN A 75 3.47 -15.03 15.96
C GLN A 75 4.82 -15.49 16.50
N THR A 76 4.97 -15.50 17.81
CA THR A 76 6.11 -16.13 18.47
C THR A 76 5.87 -17.63 18.42
N ASP A 77 6.38 -18.29 17.39
CA ASP A 77 6.62 -19.72 17.45
C ASP A 77 7.77 -19.91 18.44
N THR A 78 7.45 -20.31 19.66
CA THR A 78 8.44 -20.71 20.66
C THR A 78 9.08 -22.02 20.19
N CYS A 79 10.02 -21.92 19.26
CA CYS A 79 10.99 -22.98 18.98
C CYS A 79 12.04 -22.96 20.10
N MET A 80 11.66 -23.35 21.31
CA MET A 80 12.62 -23.86 22.27
C MET A 80 12.33 -25.34 22.43
N GLU A 81 13.23 -26.16 21.91
CA GLU A 81 13.28 -27.59 22.16
C GLU A 81 13.33 -27.83 23.67
N VAL A 82 12.18 -28.13 24.28
CA VAL A 82 12.10 -28.69 25.63
C VAL A 82 11.12 -29.86 25.59
N PRO A 83 11.50 -31.05 26.10
CA PRO A 83 10.75 -32.28 25.86
C PRO A 83 9.41 -32.30 26.60
N GLU A 84 8.39 -32.74 25.86
CA GLU A 84 7.15 -33.41 26.28
C GLU A 84 6.67 -33.14 27.72
N SER A 85 5.84 -32.11 27.88
CA SER A 85 4.81 -32.14 28.93
C SER A 85 3.55 -31.40 28.48
N ASP A 86 2.42 -32.06 28.66
CA ASP A 86 1.05 -31.67 28.28
C ASP A 86 0.66 -30.28 28.82
N THR A 87 0.98 -29.24 28.06
CA THR A 87 0.48 -27.89 28.35
C THR A 87 0.02 -27.27 27.04
N ASN A 88 -1.26 -26.91 26.96
CA ASN A 88 -1.81 -26.15 25.83
C ASN A 88 -1.10 -24.80 25.78
N GLU A 89 -0.01 -24.71 25.03
CA GLU A 89 0.72 -23.46 24.82
C GLU A 89 -0.13 -22.55 23.95
N GLU A 90 -0.84 -21.60 24.57
CA GLU A 90 -1.51 -20.51 23.88
C GLU A 90 -0.45 -19.67 23.15
N LEU A 91 -0.49 -19.71 21.82
CA LEU A 91 0.38 -18.88 20.98
C LEU A 91 0.06 -17.41 21.25
N ASP A 92 0.98 -16.69 21.89
CA ASP A 92 0.88 -15.24 22.06
C ASP A 92 0.94 -14.54 20.69
N VAL A 93 -0.22 -14.05 20.24
CA VAL A 93 -0.32 -13.26 19.00
C VAL A 93 -0.15 -11.79 19.35
N LEU A 94 0.96 -11.21 18.92
CA LEU A 94 1.25 -9.78 19.09
C LEU A 94 1.04 -9.04 17.76
N TYR A 95 0.58 -7.80 17.82
CA TYR A 95 0.43 -6.93 16.65
C TYR A 95 1.31 -5.69 16.79
N ASN A 96 2.25 -5.51 15.88
CA ASN A 96 3.07 -4.31 15.82
C ASN A 96 2.44 -3.28 14.86
N ILE A 97 2.25 -2.06 15.33
CA ILE A 97 1.73 -0.95 14.52
C ILE A 97 2.86 -0.37 13.69
N LYS A 98 2.75 -0.43 12.35
CA LYS A 98 3.74 0.16 11.44
C LYS A 98 3.44 1.61 11.09
N ALA A 99 2.20 1.90 10.72
CA ALA A 99 1.83 3.22 10.20
C ALA A 99 0.33 3.48 10.31
N VAL A 100 -0.05 4.76 10.18
CA VAL A 100 -1.44 5.19 10.05
C VAL A 100 -1.64 5.79 8.66
N VAL A 101 -2.69 5.37 7.98
CA VAL A 101 -3.09 5.88 6.66
C VAL A 101 -4.31 6.77 6.83
N LYS A 102 -4.13 8.07 6.59
CA LYS A 102 -5.21 9.07 6.67
C LYS A 102 -5.68 9.55 5.30
N LYS A 103 -4.86 9.37 4.26
CA LYS A 103 -5.13 9.82 2.90
C LYS A 103 -4.89 8.71 1.89
N LYS A 104 -5.61 8.78 0.78
CA LYS A 104 -5.42 7.90 -0.36
C LYS A 104 -5.33 8.65 -1.68
N LEU A 105 -4.56 8.09 -2.62
CA LEU A 105 -4.59 8.45 -4.03
C LEU A 105 -5.53 7.51 -4.74
N ILE A 106 -6.57 8.05 -5.34
CA ILE A 106 -7.63 7.25 -5.95
C ILE A 106 -7.68 7.46 -7.46
N PHE A 107 -7.56 6.36 -8.21
CA PHE A 107 -7.54 6.33 -9.67
C PHE A 107 -8.73 5.50 -10.18
N LYS A 108 -9.91 6.14 -10.26
CA LYS A 108 -11.18 5.49 -10.67
C LYS A 108 -11.44 5.52 -12.17
N ASN A 109 -10.76 6.42 -12.88
CA ASN A 109 -11.04 6.63 -14.29
C ASN A 109 -10.32 5.57 -15.15
N ARG A 110 -10.94 5.24 -16.28
CA ARG A 110 -10.36 4.30 -17.25
C ARG A 110 -8.95 4.74 -17.66
N PRO A 111 -7.96 3.82 -17.67
CA PRO A 111 -6.61 4.13 -18.13
C PRO A 111 -6.63 4.68 -19.57
N LYS A 112 -5.93 5.79 -19.79
CA LYS A 112 -5.79 6.37 -21.13
C LYS A 112 -4.50 5.86 -21.78
N PRO A 113 -4.47 5.62 -23.10
CA PRO A 113 -3.23 5.34 -23.79
C PRO A 113 -2.33 6.58 -23.79
N ILE A 114 -1.03 6.38 -23.68
CA ILE A 114 -0.05 7.45 -23.87
C ILE A 114 0.06 7.74 -25.36
N ILE A 115 -0.36 8.92 -25.79
CA ILE A 115 -0.24 9.37 -27.17
C ILE A 115 1.02 10.24 -27.26
N ALA A 116 2.04 9.76 -27.96
CA ALA A 116 3.17 10.58 -28.33
C ALA A 116 2.71 11.58 -29.40
N SER A 117 2.57 12.87 -29.04
CA SER A 117 2.44 13.91 -30.07
C SER A 117 3.81 14.12 -30.69
N SER A 118 4.00 13.72 -31.95
CA SER A 118 5.14 14.18 -32.73
C SER A 118 4.98 15.68 -32.92
N VAL A 119 5.87 16.45 -32.28
CA VAL A 119 6.02 17.87 -32.61
C VAL A 119 6.42 17.92 -34.07
N LYS A 120 5.52 18.37 -34.95
CA LYS A 120 5.93 18.76 -36.30
C LYS A 120 6.80 20.00 -36.11
N ASN A 121 8.11 19.83 -36.22
CA ASN A 121 9.00 20.94 -36.46
C ASN A 121 8.54 21.58 -37.77
N VAL A 122 7.95 22.79 -37.66
CA VAL A 122 7.68 23.68 -38.79
C VAL A 122 8.91 24.56 -38.97
#